data_AF-A0A8S9ZCA3-F1
#
_entry.id   AF-A0A8S9ZCA3-F1
#
_cell.length_a   1.000
_cell.length_b   1.000
_cell.length_c   1.000
_cell.angle_alpha   90.00
_cell.angle_beta   90.00
_cell.angle_gamma   90.00
#
_symmetry.space_group_name_H-M   'P 1'
#
loop_
_entity.id
_entity.type
_entity.pdbx_description
1 polymer ?
#
loop_
_entity_poly.entity_id
_entity_poly.type
_entity_poly.pdbx_seq_one_letter_code
_entity_poly.pdbx_strand_id
1 'polypeptide(L)'
;MSEITSNSIKYPKSGNYMANVFCNWRIELAAGTRVRTAIGSVAISDDLLFVFDGPTCTSPMLLRLTGVVGQTVVASGNNTSFMFISDGNTEETGFRAMATAGTCGETLTGDVGTLDGSAVGTTGICIWHINTTSARKVNLMINEVTGTDANNWYRVFNGGSCANPAVMKNDGPNIAAYNYPESTSQLVVVSYGIPIQGTYTARASLKSMAWVKYSMILTAATAWWKI
;
A
#
# COMPACT_ATOMS: atom_id res chain seq x y z
N MET A 1 0.12 5.64 -33.57
CA MET A 1 0.21 4.44 -32.73
C MET A 1 0.91 4.77 -31.41
N SER A 2 0.55 4.10 -30.30
CA SER A 2 1.22 4.21 -29.00
C SER A 2 2.52 3.39 -28.94
N GLU A 3 3.40 3.72 -27.99
CA GLU A 3 4.51 2.86 -27.57
C GLU A 3 4.23 2.38 -26.14
N ILE A 4 4.19 1.06 -25.94
CA ILE A 4 3.77 0.43 -24.68
C ILE A 4 4.82 -0.61 -24.28
N THR A 5 5.24 -0.59 -23.03
CA THR A 5 6.01 -1.68 -22.38
C THR A 5 5.15 -2.30 -21.28
N SER A 6 5.66 -3.33 -20.60
CA SER A 6 4.98 -3.94 -19.44
C SER A 6 4.67 -2.94 -18.31
N ASN A 7 5.38 -1.80 -18.26
CA ASN A 7 5.29 -0.83 -17.18
C ASN A 7 5.22 0.63 -17.65
N SER A 8 5.04 0.91 -18.94
CA SER A 8 4.98 2.30 -19.42
C SER A 8 4.09 2.45 -20.65
N ILE A 9 3.50 3.64 -20.77
CA ILE A 9 2.72 4.08 -21.92
C ILE A 9 3.30 5.40 -22.38
N LYS A 10 3.55 5.52 -23.68
CA LYS A 10 3.80 6.79 -24.36
C LYS A 10 2.79 6.93 -25.48
N TYR A 11 1.97 7.97 -25.40
CA TYR A 11 0.98 8.27 -26.43
C TYR A 11 0.97 9.75 -26.79
N PRO A 12 1.08 10.10 -28.09
CA PRO A 12 1.42 9.21 -29.21
C PRO A 12 2.88 8.74 -29.12
N LYS A 13 3.27 7.74 -29.93
CA LYS A 13 4.69 7.32 -30.03
C LYS A 13 5.61 8.47 -30.50
N SER A 14 5.12 9.31 -31.40
CA SER A 14 5.85 10.46 -31.97
C SER A 14 4.88 11.49 -32.54
N GLY A 15 5.30 12.75 -32.59
CA GLY A 15 4.46 13.85 -33.10
C GLY A 15 3.31 14.19 -32.14
N ASN A 16 2.24 14.74 -32.69
CA ASN A 16 1.03 15.05 -31.94
C ASN A 16 0.01 13.90 -32.05
N TYR A 17 -0.90 13.78 -31.08
CA TYR A 17 -2.00 12.81 -31.18
C TYR A 17 -2.94 13.17 -32.34
N MET A 18 -3.92 12.32 -32.61
CA MET A 18 -4.94 12.58 -33.64
C MET A 18 -6.20 13.16 -32.97
N ALA A 19 -6.93 14.04 -33.67
CA ALA A 19 -8.25 14.47 -33.25
C ALA A 19 -9.28 13.33 -33.19
N ASN A 20 -10.30 13.50 -32.35
CA ASN A 20 -11.47 12.64 -32.21
C ASN A 20 -11.14 11.16 -31.93
N VAL A 21 -10.07 10.90 -31.18
CA VAL A 21 -9.71 9.54 -30.80
C VAL A 21 -10.26 9.15 -29.44
N PHE A 22 -10.51 7.85 -29.31
CA PHE A 22 -10.79 7.20 -28.05
C PHE A 22 -9.81 6.04 -27.90
N CYS A 23 -8.92 6.12 -26.92
CA CYS A 23 -7.88 5.12 -26.71
C CYS A 23 -7.87 4.66 -25.26
N ASN A 24 -7.61 3.36 -25.04
CA ASN A 24 -7.48 2.80 -23.71
C ASN A 24 -6.24 1.92 -23.58
N TRP A 25 -5.67 1.90 -22.37
CA TRP A 25 -4.50 1.09 -22.04
C TRP A 25 -4.63 0.50 -20.65
N ARG A 26 -3.86 -0.55 -20.38
CA ARG A 26 -3.76 -1.20 -19.07
C ARG A 26 -2.30 -1.46 -18.75
N ILE A 27 -1.93 -1.23 -17.50
CA ILE A 27 -0.67 -1.68 -16.92
C ILE A 27 -0.99 -2.67 -15.80
N GLU A 28 -0.32 -3.82 -15.85
CA GLU A 28 -0.40 -4.87 -14.85
C GLU A 28 1.01 -5.17 -14.35
N LEU A 29 1.19 -5.09 -13.03
CA LEU A 29 2.42 -5.48 -12.34
C LEU A 29 2.23 -6.81 -11.62
N ALA A 30 3.29 -7.30 -10.98
CA ALA A 30 3.25 -8.53 -10.21
C ALA A 30 2.13 -8.51 -9.15
N ALA A 31 1.50 -9.67 -8.92
CA ALA A 31 0.50 -9.82 -7.87
C ALA A 31 1.07 -9.41 -6.50
N GLY A 32 0.23 -8.86 -5.62
CA GLY A 32 0.64 -8.36 -4.30
C GLY A 32 1.32 -6.98 -4.32
N THR A 33 1.51 -6.37 -5.49
CA THR A 33 1.98 -4.98 -5.61
C THR A 33 0.81 -4.02 -5.75
N ARG A 34 1.03 -2.74 -5.40
CA ARG A 34 0.16 -1.65 -5.82
C ARG A 34 0.82 -0.89 -6.95
N VAL A 35 0.07 -0.45 -7.96
CA VAL A 35 0.67 0.29 -9.08
C VAL A 35 0.80 1.77 -8.73
N ARG A 36 2.02 2.31 -8.75
CA ARG A 36 2.27 3.75 -8.65
C ARG A 36 2.61 4.23 -10.04
N THR A 37 1.80 5.13 -10.56
CA THR A 37 1.98 5.69 -11.89
C THR A 37 2.42 7.14 -11.77
N ALA A 38 3.60 7.43 -12.28
CA ALA A 38 4.02 8.78 -12.58
C ALA A 38 3.58 9.14 -14.00
N ILE A 39 2.75 10.17 -14.13
CA ILE A 39 2.23 10.68 -15.40
C ILE A 39 2.97 11.99 -15.65
N GLY A 40 3.93 11.95 -16.58
CA GLY A 40 4.79 13.07 -16.93
C GLY A 40 4.60 13.50 -18.39
N SER A 41 5.08 14.70 -18.71
CA SER A 41 5.00 15.31 -20.05
C SER A 41 3.57 15.26 -20.60
N VAL A 42 2.62 15.78 -19.83
CA VAL A 42 1.22 15.88 -20.25
C VAL A 42 1.06 17.20 -21.01
N ALA A 43 0.64 17.11 -22.27
CA ALA A 43 0.18 18.22 -23.10
C ALA A 43 -1.04 17.70 -23.85
N ILE A 44 -2.22 17.93 -23.26
CA ILE A 44 -3.54 17.50 -23.73
C ILE A 44 -4.58 18.62 -23.53
N SER A 45 -4.28 19.84 -23.94
CA SER A 45 -5.20 20.98 -23.80
C SER A 45 -6.59 20.66 -24.37
N ASP A 46 -7.64 20.96 -23.61
CA ASP A 46 -9.05 20.68 -23.93
C ASP A 46 -9.44 19.20 -24.14
N ASP A 47 -8.47 18.30 -24.01
CA ASP A 47 -8.60 16.85 -24.05
C ASP A 47 -8.59 16.21 -22.66
N LEU A 48 -8.95 14.93 -22.58
CA LEU A 48 -9.15 14.23 -21.31
C LEU A 48 -8.33 12.95 -21.20
N LEU A 49 -7.56 12.85 -20.12
CA LEU A 49 -6.92 11.62 -19.66
C LEU A 49 -7.54 11.17 -18.34
N PHE A 50 -8.09 9.96 -18.32
CA PHE A 50 -8.61 9.29 -17.13
C PHE A 50 -7.68 8.17 -16.71
N VAL A 51 -7.56 7.98 -15.40
CA VAL A 51 -6.83 6.87 -14.77
C VAL A 51 -7.74 6.18 -13.79
N PHE A 52 -7.78 4.84 -13.84
CA PHE A 52 -8.69 4.02 -13.04
C PHE A 52 -7.94 3.04 -12.14
N ASP A 53 -8.55 2.78 -10.98
CA ASP A 53 -8.09 1.86 -9.95
C ASP A 53 -8.49 0.42 -10.26
N GLY A 54 -7.89 -0.13 -11.32
CA GLY A 54 -8.16 -1.50 -11.74
C GLY A 54 -8.01 -1.71 -13.24
N PRO A 55 -8.39 -2.90 -13.73
CA PRO A 55 -8.06 -3.36 -15.07
C PRO A 55 -8.85 -2.68 -16.19
N THR A 56 -9.91 -1.93 -15.88
CA THR A 56 -10.89 -1.43 -16.87
C THR A 56 -11.40 -0.03 -16.53
N CYS A 57 -11.99 0.66 -17.52
CA CYS A 57 -12.62 1.97 -17.32
C CYS A 57 -13.89 1.96 -16.45
N THR A 58 -14.42 0.79 -16.09
CA THR A 58 -15.49 0.65 -15.10
C THR A 58 -14.98 0.57 -13.66
N SER A 59 -13.67 0.49 -13.47
CA SER A 59 -13.05 0.55 -12.14
C SER A 59 -13.14 1.97 -11.57
N PRO A 60 -13.01 2.16 -10.24
CA PRO A 60 -13.07 3.49 -9.63
C PRO A 60 -12.06 4.47 -10.25
N MET A 61 -12.49 5.69 -10.57
CA MET A 61 -11.59 6.71 -11.15
C MET A 61 -10.64 7.24 -10.08
N LEU A 62 -9.33 7.14 -10.34
CA LEU A 62 -8.28 7.72 -9.48
C LEU A 62 -8.04 9.20 -9.82
N LEU A 63 -8.07 9.52 -11.12
CA LEU A 63 -7.65 10.81 -11.61
C LEU A 63 -8.27 11.13 -12.97
N ARG A 64 -8.55 12.42 -13.17
CA ARG A 64 -8.87 13.04 -14.45
C ARG A 64 -7.91 14.21 -14.68
N LEU A 65 -7.24 14.24 -15.82
CA LEU A 65 -6.30 15.29 -16.22
C LEU A 65 -6.73 15.98 -17.51
N THR A 66 -6.37 17.25 -17.61
CA THR A 66 -6.46 18.11 -18.80
C THR A 66 -5.32 19.15 -18.74
N GLY A 67 -4.84 19.62 -19.90
CA GLY A 67 -3.79 20.64 -20.00
C GLY A 67 -2.37 20.16 -19.71
N VAL A 68 -1.51 21.04 -19.21
CA VAL A 68 -0.06 20.78 -19.03
C VAL A 68 0.29 20.54 -17.55
N VAL A 69 -0.05 19.36 -17.03
CA VAL A 69 0.16 19.02 -15.61
C VAL A 69 0.67 17.58 -15.45
N GLY A 70 1.80 17.42 -14.75
CA GLY A 70 2.27 16.10 -14.30
C GLY A 70 1.65 15.72 -12.96
N GLN A 71 1.26 14.45 -12.80
CA GLN A 71 0.64 13.94 -11.57
C GLN A 71 1.15 12.53 -11.25
N THR A 72 1.16 12.17 -9.97
CA THR A 72 1.38 10.79 -9.53
C THR A 72 0.14 10.24 -8.85
N VAL A 73 -0.20 8.99 -9.15
CA VAL A 73 -1.31 8.25 -8.54
C VAL A 73 -0.87 6.86 -8.08
N VAL A 74 -1.57 6.30 -7.10
CA VAL A 74 -1.34 4.95 -6.60
C VAL A 74 -2.65 4.17 -6.60
N ALA A 75 -2.69 3.07 -7.35
CA ALA A 75 -3.81 2.13 -7.35
C ALA A 75 -3.88 1.33 -6.04
N SER A 76 -5.04 0.76 -5.73
CA SER A 76 -5.24 -0.14 -4.59
C SER A 76 -4.71 -1.55 -4.86
N GLY A 77 -4.50 -1.93 -6.13
CA GLY A 77 -3.99 -3.24 -6.53
C GLY A 77 -2.90 -3.18 -7.60
N ASN A 78 -2.56 -4.33 -8.16
CA ASN A 78 -1.50 -4.52 -9.16
C ASN A 78 -1.91 -4.13 -10.59
N ASN A 79 -3.07 -3.48 -10.74
CA ASN A 79 -3.67 -3.12 -12.02
C ASN A 79 -4.09 -1.66 -12.04
N THR A 80 -3.81 -0.98 -13.14
CA THR A 80 -4.36 0.34 -13.43
C THR A 80 -4.64 0.46 -14.92
N SER A 81 -5.65 1.24 -15.29
CA SER A 81 -6.02 1.46 -16.68
C SER A 81 -6.19 2.94 -16.99
N PHE A 82 -6.01 3.27 -18.25
CA PHE A 82 -6.02 4.63 -18.77
C PHE A 82 -7.04 4.73 -19.90
N MET A 83 -7.70 5.88 -20.00
CA MET A 83 -8.56 6.23 -21.12
C MET A 83 -8.25 7.65 -21.55
N PHE A 84 -7.89 7.82 -22.82
CA PHE A 84 -7.64 9.12 -23.42
C PHE A 84 -8.72 9.41 -24.47
N ILE A 85 -9.25 10.63 -24.42
CA ILE A 85 -10.27 11.13 -25.33
C ILE A 85 -9.78 12.47 -25.86
N SER A 86 -9.65 12.58 -27.18
CA SER A 86 -9.39 13.85 -27.86
C SER A 86 -10.60 14.42 -28.56
N ASP A 87 -10.66 15.75 -28.63
CA ASP A 87 -11.64 16.49 -29.42
C ASP A 87 -11.12 16.80 -30.84
N GLY A 88 -11.80 17.70 -31.56
CA GLY A 88 -11.47 18.08 -32.93
C GLY A 88 -10.68 19.38 -33.08
N ASN A 89 -10.20 19.97 -31.98
CA ASN A 89 -9.69 21.34 -31.95
C ASN A 89 -8.17 21.40 -31.99
N THR A 90 -7.48 20.85 -30.98
CA THR A 90 -6.04 21.03 -30.79
C THR A 90 -5.36 19.70 -30.55
N GLU A 91 -4.38 19.35 -31.37
CA GLU A 91 -3.52 18.20 -31.11
C GLU A 91 -2.15 18.58 -30.57
N GLU A 92 -1.77 17.95 -29.46
CA GLU A 92 -0.53 18.20 -28.72
C GLU A 92 0.30 16.91 -28.56
N THR A 93 1.38 17.01 -27.77
CA THR A 93 2.37 15.92 -27.61
C THR A 93 1.90 14.76 -26.73
N GLY A 94 0.69 14.84 -26.16
CA GLY A 94 0.04 13.75 -25.44
C GLY A 94 0.57 13.55 -24.03
N PHE A 95 0.84 12.29 -23.65
CA PHE A 95 1.29 11.96 -22.31
C PHE A 95 2.29 10.79 -22.29
N ARG A 96 3.08 10.75 -21.23
CA ARG A 96 3.87 9.57 -20.84
C ARG A 96 3.49 9.13 -19.43
N ALA A 97 3.10 7.87 -19.30
CA ALA A 97 2.90 7.24 -18.01
C ALA A 97 4.00 6.19 -17.77
N MET A 98 4.60 6.23 -16.59
CA MET A 98 5.54 5.23 -16.12
C MET A 98 5.03 4.65 -14.81
N ALA A 99 4.74 3.36 -14.83
CA ALA A 99 4.34 2.61 -13.67
C ALA A 99 5.56 1.97 -13.01
N THR A 100 5.59 2.04 -11.69
CA THR A 100 6.50 1.27 -10.86
C THR A 100 5.68 0.45 -9.89
N ALA A 101 6.29 -0.64 -9.39
CA ALA A 101 5.80 -1.24 -8.15
C ALA A 101 5.76 -0.13 -7.10
N GLY A 102 4.57 0.12 -6.64
CA GLY A 102 4.12 1.43 -6.20
C GLY A 102 3.49 1.28 -4.87
N THR A 103 4.35 1.17 -3.87
CA THR A 103 4.02 0.72 -2.54
C THR A 103 3.59 -0.75 -2.48
N CYS A 104 4.16 -1.45 -1.51
CA CYS A 104 3.72 -2.77 -1.12
C CYS A 104 3.08 -2.69 0.27
N GLY A 105 2.60 -3.81 0.76
CA GLY A 105 1.80 -3.86 1.98
C GLY A 105 0.30 -3.73 1.73
N GLU A 106 -0.43 -4.09 2.78
CA GLU A 106 -1.85 -4.46 2.70
C GLU A 106 -2.54 -4.25 4.05
N THR A 107 -3.85 -4.46 4.09
CA THR A 107 -4.61 -4.51 5.35
C THR A 107 -4.79 -5.96 5.78
N LEU A 108 -4.16 -6.33 6.89
CA LEU A 108 -4.15 -7.66 7.48
C LEU A 108 -5.13 -7.70 8.65
N THR A 109 -6.19 -8.51 8.54
CA THR A 109 -7.26 -8.57 9.55
C THR A 109 -7.33 -9.90 10.31
N GLY A 110 -6.53 -10.89 9.89
CA GLY A 110 -6.46 -12.19 10.52
C GLY A 110 -5.77 -12.17 11.89
N ASP A 111 -5.83 -13.31 12.58
CA ASP A 111 -5.10 -13.49 13.84
C ASP A 111 -3.63 -13.87 13.62
N VAL A 112 -3.29 -14.29 12.41
CA VAL A 112 -1.94 -14.64 11.99
C VAL A 112 -1.77 -14.13 10.56
N GLY A 113 -0.59 -13.62 10.25
CA GLY A 113 -0.26 -13.28 8.87
C GLY A 113 1.21 -12.91 8.70
N THR A 114 1.55 -12.65 7.45
CA THR A 114 2.91 -12.36 6.99
C THR A 114 2.97 -10.98 6.38
N LEU A 115 4.11 -10.31 6.53
CA LEU A 115 4.41 -9.06 5.85
C LEU A 115 5.44 -9.40 4.76
N ASP A 116 5.10 -9.16 3.51
CA ASP A 116 6.03 -9.33 2.38
C ASP A 116 6.37 -7.97 1.75
N GLY A 117 7.60 -7.52 2.02
CA GLY A 117 8.17 -6.27 1.55
C GLY A 117 8.91 -6.37 0.21
N SER A 118 8.91 -7.53 -0.44
CA SER A 118 9.77 -7.80 -1.62
C SER A 118 9.57 -6.82 -2.78
N ALA A 119 8.38 -6.21 -2.86
CA ALA A 119 8.01 -5.29 -3.94
C ALA A 119 8.32 -3.80 -3.68
N VAL A 120 8.94 -3.44 -2.57
CA VAL A 120 9.25 -2.04 -2.22
C VAL A 120 10.21 -1.34 -3.19
N GLY A 121 11.10 -2.10 -3.83
CA GLY A 121 12.17 -1.52 -4.66
C GLY A 121 13.13 -0.62 -3.86
N THR A 122 13.97 0.16 -4.56
CA THR A 122 15.01 0.99 -3.93
C THR A 122 14.51 2.33 -3.38
N THR A 123 13.36 2.81 -3.85
CA THR A 123 12.79 4.13 -3.50
C THR A 123 11.29 4.09 -3.18
N GLY A 124 10.69 2.89 -3.11
CA GLY A 124 9.29 2.74 -2.75
C GLY A 124 9.06 2.74 -1.24
N ILE A 125 7.80 2.88 -0.84
CA ILE A 125 7.35 2.81 0.55
C ILE A 125 6.41 1.63 0.68
N CYS A 126 6.52 0.78 1.69
CA CYS A 126 5.47 -0.20 1.98
C CYS A 126 4.76 0.12 3.27
N ILE A 127 3.45 -0.09 3.30
CA ILE A 127 2.60 0.21 4.46
C ILE A 127 1.69 -0.98 4.72
N TRP A 128 1.85 -1.62 5.88
CA TRP A 128 0.96 -2.67 6.36
C TRP A 128 0.10 -2.13 7.49
N HIS A 129 -1.21 -2.30 7.37
CA HIS A 129 -2.16 -2.08 8.46
C HIS A 129 -2.54 -3.44 9.03
N ILE A 130 -2.14 -3.72 10.27
CA ILE A 130 -2.59 -4.92 10.99
C ILE A 130 -3.75 -4.49 11.87
N ASN A 131 -4.96 -4.95 11.56
CA ASN A 131 -6.20 -4.55 12.25
C ASN A 131 -6.95 -5.78 12.75
N THR A 132 -6.69 -6.15 14.00
CA THR A 132 -7.28 -7.32 14.65
C THR A 132 -8.46 -6.92 15.54
N THR A 133 -9.19 -7.90 16.06
CA THR A 133 -10.29 -7.63 17.00
C THR A 133 -9.79 -6.86 18.24
N SER A 134 -10.55 -5.88 18.73
CA SER A 134 -10.17 -4.97 19.82
C SER A 134 -9.73 -5.62 21.14
N ALA A 135 -10.05 -6.91 21.35
CA ALA A 135 -9.66 -7.67 22.54
C ALA A 135 -8.30 -8.39 22.43
N ARG A 136 -7.58 -8.22 21.31
CA ARG A 136 -6.31 -8.92 21.04
C ARG A 136 -5.13 -7.96 21.03
N LYS A 137 -3.97 -8.47 21.41
CA LYS A 137 -2.68 -7.81 21.26
C LYS A 137 -1.91 -8.48 20.14
N VAL A 138 -1.32 -7.67 19.25
CA VAL A 138 -0.47 -8.19 18.17
C VAL A 138 0.97 -8.28 18.66
N ASN A 139 1.56 -9.46 18.51
CA ASN A 139 2.99 -9.70 18.59
C ASN A 139 3.53 -9.70 17.15
N LEU A 140 4.44 -8.77 16.85
CA LEU A 140 5.03 -8.57 15.53
C LEU A 140 6.50 -9.01 15.55
N MET A 141 6.90 -9.78 14.54
CA MET A 141 8.26 -10.24 14.35
C MET A 141 8.71 -9.88 12.93
N ILE A 142 9.69 -8.99 12.81
CA ILE A 142 10.40 -8.71 11.57
C ILE A 142 11.63 -9.61 11.54
N ASN A 143 11.67 -10.55 10.59
CA ASN A 143 12.63 -11.65 10.54
C ASN A 143 13.83 -11.31 9.65
N GLU A 144 13.55 -10.76 8.48
CA GLU A 144 14.55 -10.47 7.46
C GLU A 144 14.40 -9.05 6.98
N VAL A 145 15.54 -8.40 6.82
CA VAL A 145 15.61 -7.02 6.38
C VAL A 145 16.77 -6.93 5.40
N THR A 146 16.47 -6.75 4.12
CA THR A 146 17.47 -6.79 3.06
C THR A 146 17.71 -5.39 2.51
N GLY A 147 18.60 -4.63 3.13
CA GLY A 147 18.97 -3.31 2.63
C GLY A 147 19.92 -2.58 3.57
N THR A 148 20.95 -1.97 3.01
CA THR A 148 22.05 -1.33 3.76
C THR A 148 22.29 0.13 3.33
N ASP A 149 21.38 0.74 2.58
CA ASP A 149 21.49 2.17 2.22
C ASP A 149 21.17 3.04 3.44
N ALA A 150 21.96 4.08 3.69
CA ALA A 150 21.78 4.99 4.81
C ALA A 150 20.45 5.78 4.78
N ASN A 151 19.84 5.90 3.61
CA ASN A 151 18.56 6.60 3.43
C ASN A 151 17.34 5.68 3.59
N ASN A 152 17.55 4.37 3.69
CA ASN A 152 16.48 3.41 3.88
C ASN A 152 16.10 3.31 5.35
N TRP A 153 14.84 2.98 5.62
CA TRP A 153 14.36 2.86 6.99
C TRP A 153 13.09 2.03 7.08
N TYR A 154 12.78 1.53 8.27
CA TYR A 154 11.43 1.10 8.61
C TYR A 154 10.99 1.64 9.96
N ARG A 155 9.67 1.73 10.15
CA ARG A 155 9.00 2.22 11.35
C ARG A 155 7.85 1.30 11.73
N VAL A 156 7.62 1.17 13.03
CA VAL A 156 6.45 0.51 13.59
C VAL A 156 5.70 1.52 14.43
N PHE A 157 4.40 1.60 14.24
CA PHE A 157 3.48 2.49 14.96
C PHE A 157 2.44 1.65 15.67
N ASN A 158 2.22 1.92 16.96
CA ASN A 158 1.19 1.25 17.73
C ASN A 158 -0.12 2.05 17.68
N GLY A 159 -1.16 1.44 17.12
CA GLY A 159 -2.42 2.10 16.72
C GLY A 159 -2.65 2.05 15.21
N GLY A 160 -3.83 2.47 14.76
CA GLY A 160 -4.26 2.35 13.36
C GLY A 160 -3.73 3.41 12.38
N SER A 161 -2.79 4.27 12.79
CA SER A 161 -2.31 5.40 11.97
C SER A 161 -0.84 5.73 12.21
N CYS A 162 -0.17 6.23 11.17
CA CYS A 162 1.20 6.78 11.21
C CYS A 162 1.30 8.15 11.92
N ALA A 163 0.17 8.74 12.34
CA ALA A 163 0.15 9.92 13.21
C ALA A 163 0.57 9.59 14.66
N ASN A 164 0.52 8.32 15.06
CA ASN A 164 1.02 7.90 16.37
C ASN A 164 2.55 8.02 16.43
N PRO A 165 3.16 8.22 17.61
CA PRO A 165 4.59 8.10 17.75
C PRO A 165 5.08 6.70 17.34
N ALA A 166 6.15 6.63 16.54
CA ALA A 166 6.75 5.37 16.19
C ALA A 166 7.31 4.68 17.45
N VAL A 167 6.86 3.45 17.70
CA VAL A 167 7.39 2.60 18.78
C VAL A 167 8.75 1.98 18.39
N MET A 168 9.04 1.93 17.09
CA MET A 168 10.35 1.54 16.57
C MET A 168 10.76 2.46 15.42
N LYS A 169 12.01 2.92 15.49
CA LYS A 169 12.73 3.67 14.45
C LYS A 169 14.02 2.95 14.10
N ASN A 170 14.07 2.30 12.94
CA ASN A 170 15.26 1.64 12.44
C ASN A 170 15.72 2.27 11.13
N ASP A 171 16.93 2.82 11.14
CA ASP A 171 17.51 3.60 10.05
C ASP A 171 18.73 2.88 9.47
N GLY A 172 18.91 3.02 8.17
CA GLY A 172 20.08 2.52 7.45
C GLY A 172 21.38 3.12 7.94
N PRO A 173 22.53 2.45 7.71
CA PRO A 173 22.71 1.18 6.99
C PRO A 173 22.56 -0.07 7.87
N ASN A 174 22.48 0.10 9.19
CA ASN A 174 22.51 -1.01 10.17
C ASN A 174 21.10 -1.39 10.61
N ILE A 175 20.31 -1.88 9.66
CA ILE A 175 18.90 -2.21 9.91
C ILE A 175 18.78 -3.65 10.40
N ALA A 176 18.28 -3.82 11.62
CA ALA A 176 18.08 -5.11 12.26
C ALA A 176 16.62 -5.61 12.27
N ALA A 177 16.48 -6.93 12.42
CA ALA A 177 15.23 -7.59 12.81
C ALA A 177 14.68 -7.03 14.14
N TYR A 178 13.37 -7.11 14.34
CA TYR A 178 12.71 -6.58 15.53
C TYR A 178 11.55 -7.44 15.98
N ASN A 179 11.48 -7.68 17.29
CA ASN A 179 10.36 -8.33 17.94
C ASN A 179 9.62 -7.30 18.81
N TYR A 180 8.38 -6.99 18.45
CA TYR A 180 7.48 -6.17 19.24
C TYR A 180 6.50 -7.07 20.01
N PRO A 181 6.73 -7.31 21.31
CA PRO A 181 6.09 -8.41 22.00
C PRO A 181 4.60 -8.17 22.30
N GLU A 182 4.15 -6.93 22.47
CA GLU A 182 2.75 -6.61 22.76
C GLU A 182 2.31 -5.20 22.29
N SER A 183 1.40 -5.16 21.34
CA SER A 183 0.75 -3.92 20.84
C SER A 183 -0.71 -3.79 21.27
N THR A 184 -1.40 -2.76 20.77
CA THR A 184 -2.88 -2.70 20.75
C THR A 184 -3.45 -3.73 19.75
N SER A 185 -4.75 -3.68 19.47
CA SER A 185 -5.33 -4.49 18.40
C SER A 185 -4.94 -4.01 16.99
N GLN A 186 -4.26 -2.86 16.90
CA GLN A 186 -3.87 -2.22 15.64
C GLN A 186 -2.38 -1.88 15.61
N LEU A 187 -1.72 -2.19 14.50
CA LEU A 187 -0.36 -1.76 14.20
C LEU A 187 -0.30 -1.21 12.78
N VAL A 188 0.58 -0.22 12.57
CA VAL A 188 1.02 0.17 11.23
C VAL A 188 2.52 -0.06 11.12
N VAL A 189 2.94 -0.78 10.08
CA VAL A 189 4.36 -0.99 9.74
C VAL A 189 4.63 -0.25 8.45
N VAL A 190 5.71 0.53 8.41
CA VAL A 190 6.12 1.28 7.22
C VAL A 190 7.57 0.97 6.90
N SER A 191 7.89 0.61 5.65
CA SER A 191 9.28 0.52 5.18
C SER A 191 9.51 1.48 4.00
N TYR A 192 10.73 1.98 3.84
CA TYR A 192 11.15 2.81 2.73
C TYR A 192 12.46 2.30 2.15
N GLY A 193 12.46 1.99 0.85
CA GLY A 193 13.63 1.50 0.10
C GLY A 193 14.18 0.15 0.57
N ILE A 194 13.57 -0.47 1.59
CA ILE A 194 14.02 -1.71 2.19
C ILE A 194 12.94 -2.80 2.21
N PRO A 195 13.19 -3.94 1.53
CA PRO A 195 12.36 -5.11 1.67
C PRO A 195 12.47 -5.65 3.10
N ILE A 196 11.32 -5.75 3.76
CA ILE A 196 11.20 -6.41 5.07
C ILE A 196 10.35 -7.67 4.90
N GLN A 197 10.70 -8.74 5.59
CA GLN A 197 9.82 -9.89 5.79
C GLN A 197 9.51 -10.04 7.26
N GLY A 198 8.25 -10.30 7.57
CA GLY A 198 7.81 -10.45 8.94
C GLY A 198 6.59 -11.33 9.09
N THR A 199 6.27 -11.62 10.33
CA THR A 199 5.06 -12.34 10.73
C THR A 199 4.44 -11.64 11.92
N TYR A 200 3.14 -11.81 12.09
CA TYR A 200 2.46 -11.37 13.30
C TYR A 200 1.52 -12.45 13.82
N THR A 201 1.30 -12.44 15.13
CA THR A 201 0.26 -13.25 15.78
C THR A 201 -0.52 -12.39 16.76
N ALA A 202 -1.84 -12.52 16.75
CA ALA A 202 -2.76 -11.79 17.60
C ALA A 202 -3.35 -12.73 18.66
N ARG A 203 -3.07 -12.45 19.92
CA ARG A 203 -3.55 -13.28 21.05
C ARG A 203 -4.37 -12.44 22.01
N ALA A 204 -5.32 -13.09 22.69
CA ALA A 204 -6.01 -12.47 23.81
C ALA A 204 -4.97 -12.03 24.85
N SER A 205 -5.13 -10.83 25.40
CA SER A 205 -4.20 -10.37 26.44
C SER A 205 -4.23 -11.31 27.65
N LEU A 206 -3.07 -11.74 28.13
CA LEU A 206 -2.99 -12.55 29.35
C LEU A 206 -3.63 -11.86 30.56
N LYS A 207 -3.65 -10.50 30.57
CA LYS A 207 -4.38 -9.73 31.59
C LYS A 207 -5.89 -10.02 31.55
N SER A 208 -6.52 -10.13 30.39
CA SER A 208 -7.97 -10.43 30.32
C SER A 208 -8.29 -11.87 30.71
N MET A 209 -7.42 -12.84 30.40
CA MET A 209 -7.58 -14.24 30.83
C MET A 209 -7.47 -14.42 32.35
N ALA A 210 -6.65 -13.61 33.02
CA ALA A 210 -6.53 -13.63 34.48
C ALA A 210 -7.82 -13.16 35.18
N TRP A 211 -8.48 -12.11 34.67
CA TRP A 211 -9.79 -11.65 35.16
C TRP A 211 -10.90 -12.68 34.93
N VAL A 212 -10.90 -13.37 33.79
CA VAL A 212 -11.87 -14.44 33.51
C VAL A 212 -11.69 -15.62 34.49
N LYS A 213 -10.44 -16.03 34.74
CA LYS A 213 -10.15 -17.05 35.76
C LYS A 213 -10.55 -16.61 37.17
N TYR A 214 -10.26 -15.36 37.56
CA TYR A 214 -10.64 -14.83 38.88
C TYR A 214 -12.16 -14.74 39.08
N SER A 215 -12.89 -14.31 38.03
CA SER A 215 -14.35 -14.22 38.03
C SER A 215 -15.04 -15.60 38.14
N MET A 216 -14.50 -16.61 37.46
CA MET A 216 -14.98 -18.01 37.59
C MET A 216 -14.73 -18.59 38.99
N ILE A 217 -13.63 -18.22 39.65
CA ILE A 217 -13.32 -18.68 41.01
C ILE A 217 -14.27 -18.04 42.05
N LEU A 218 -14.62 -16.76 41.89
CA LEU A 218 -15.55 -16.05 42.79
C LEU A 218 -17.01 -16.53 42.66
N THR A 219 -17.44 -16.92 41.46
CA THR A 219 -18.77 -17.54 41.25
C THR A 219 -18.84 -18.95 41.81
N ALA A 220 -17.74 -19.70 41.81
CA ALA A 220 -17.68 -21.00 42.49
C ALA A 220 -17.69 -20.87 44.03
N ALA A 221 -17.00 -19.87 44.60
CA ALA A 221 -16.91 -19.67 46.05
C ALA A 221 -18.22 -19.20 46.70
N THR A 222 -19.11 -18.55 45.95
CA THR A 222 -20.43 -18.10 46.45
C THR A 222 -21.50 -19.20 46.42
N ALA A 223 -21.21 -20.38 45.84
CA ALA A 223 -22.12 -21.52 45.79
C ALA A 223 -22.04 -22.45 47.02
N TRP A 224 -21.12 -22.23 47.97
CA TRP A 224 -20.89 -23.14 49.12
C TRP A 224 -21.46 -22.64 50.46
N TRP A 225 -22.23 -21.54 50.48
CA TRP A 225 -22.82 -20.98 51.71
C TRP A 225 -24.36 -21.07 51.78
N LYS A 226 -24.96 -21.95 50.96
CA LYS A 226 -26.38 -22.31 51.10
C LYS A 226 -26.52 -23.83 51.12
N ILE A 227 -26.41 -24.41 52.32
CA ILE A 227 -27.18 -25.54 52.88
C ILE A 227 -26.91 -25.52 54.39
#